data_AF-A0A957R3K8-F1
#
_entry.id   AF-A0A957R3K8-F1
#
_cell.length_a   1.000
_cell.length_b   1.000
_cell.length_c   1.000
_cell.angle_alpha   90.00
_cell.angle_beta   90.00
_cell.angle_gamma   90.00
#
_symmetry.space_group_name_H-M   'P 1'
#
loop_
_entity.id
_entity.type
_entity.pdbx_description
1 polymer ?
#
loop_
_entity_poly.entity_id
_entity_poly.type
_entity_poly.pdbx_seq_one_letter_code
_entity_poly.pdbx_strand_id
1 'polypeptide(L)'
;MSRQSWHITPRQRPLIWLWALGLALLVAFVGRNGGRWWLEWQIERDLSAWVEAHSQPDESVMGRWALADRPYIALPESDEVLQAPQWLNRMQMELPHFVLTDGSINWQLITDSGWFQNRYAIAYVRPPYTLWRFQPRPDDTAAAQPFDVSVNEQYRLTSAQIAPRTIQPNQSLYITLDFEATAPLSRTGQTILQVISPLGGQPYANIDIQLPAESPLGWWEAGTTVSERYVLTPTAAIPMGAYQLDFAARSSAVPERWPLFQGGDANALDKVTLAYVAVPWAGTMGEQVVAVNAQLGEVITLHGYELHGQPQRGETIEVELFWEGNQPAADYRVYVHFLNEAGDYVTGHDGPPQGGNYRTLGWFAGDIVPDVHPFTIPADLPAGTYQLKTGLYLPENNQRLVVTQDGTQPADQSVFLQQIIIE
;
A
#
# COMPACT_ATOMS: atom_id res chain seq x y z
N MET A 1 -40.92 10.98 -95.37
CA MET A 1 -40.22 11.47 -94.16
C MET A 1 -40.53 10.49 -93.03
N SER A 2 -39.48 9.84 -92.53
CA SER A 2 -39.49 8.52 -91.89
C SER A 2 -39.58 8.55 -90.37
N ARG A 3 -40.50 7.76 -89.79
CA ARG A 3 -40.46 7.32 -88.39
C ARG A 3 -39.52 6.11 -88.29
N GLN A 4 -38.45 6.22 -87.50
CA GLN A 4 -37.63 5.07 -87.11
C GLN A 4 -38.15 4.53 -85.77
N SER A 5 -38.73 3.34 -85.83
CA SER A 5 -39.07 2.50 -84.68
C SER A 5 -37.85 1.65 -84.30
N TRP A 6 -37.36 1.80 -83.07
CA TRP A 6 -36.31 0.95 -82.51
C TRP A 6 -36.92 -0.39 -82.06
N HIS A 7 -36.63 -1.46 -82.80
CA HIS A 7 -36.94 -2.83 -82.40
C HIS A 7 -35.85 -3.36 -81.46
N ILE A 8 -36.21 -3.61 -80.20
CA ILE A 8 -35.38 -4.39 -79.26
C ILE A 8 -35.63 -5.87 -79.55
N THR A 9 -34.58 -6.60 -79.94
CA THR A 9 -34.64 -8.04 -80.23
C THR A 9 -34.68 -8.90 -78.95
N PRO A 10 -35.22 -10.14 -78.99
CA PRO A 10 -35.50 -10.95 -77.80
C PRO A 10 -34.26 -11.49 -77.06
N ARG A 11 -33.04 -11.27 -77.56
CA ARG A 11 -31.80 -11.83 -77.01
C ARG A 11 -31.05 -10.93 -76.01
N GLN A 12 -31.52 -9.70 -75.75
CA GLN A 12 -30.85 -8.78 -74.82
C GLN A 12 -31.57 -8.58 -73.47
N ARG A 13 -32.70 -9.24 -73.26
CA ARG A 13 -33.42 -9.21 -71.97
C ARG A 13 -32.68 -9.90 -70.80
N PRO A 14 -31.97 -11.04 -70.95
CA PRO A 14 -31.37 -11.70 -69.79
C PRO A 14 -30.13 -10.97 -69.23
N LEU A 15 -29.41 -10.21 -70.04
CA LEU A 15 -28.21 -9.46 -69.60
C LEU A 15 -28.57 -8.22 -68.77
N ILE A 16 -29.63 -7.48 -69.12
CA ILE A 16 -30.06 -6.30 -68.36
C ILE A 16 -30.61 -6.72 -66.98
N TRP A 17 -31.31 -7.86 -66.89
CA TRP A 17 -31.78 -8.41 -65.61
C TRP A 17 -30.62 -8.93 -64.73
N LEU A 18 -29.58 -9.55 -65.29
CA LEU A 18 -28.40 -9.99 -64.54
C LEU A 18 -27.55 -8.82 -64.01
N TRP A 19 -27.42 -7.73 -64.77
CA TRP A 19 -26.75 -6.50 -64.30
C TRP A 19 -27.57 -5.76 -63.24
N ALA A 20 -28.91 -5.71 -63.39
CA ALA A 20 -29.79 -5.11 -62.38
C ALA A 20 -29.84 -5.94 -61.08
N LEU A 21 -29.82 -7.28 -61.17
CA LEU A 21 -29.73 -8.16 -59.99
C LEU A 21 -28.36 -8.08 -59.32
N GLY A 22 -27.28 -7.98 -60.10
CA GLY A 22 -25.92 -7.78 -59.60
C GLY A 22 -25.73 -6.44 -58.91
N LEU A 23 -26.28 -5.35 -59.46
CA LEU A 23 -26.28 -4.03 -58.83
C LEU A 23 -27.18 -3.98 -57.59
N ALA A 24 -28.33 -4.66 -57.61
CA ALA A 24 -29.20 -4.77 -56.43
C ALA A 24 -28.57 -5.61 -55.32
N LEU A 25 -27.83 -6.69 -55.64
CA LEU A 25 -27.07 -7.48 -54.69
C LEU A 25 -25.84 -6.72 -54.17
N LEU A 26 -25.16 -5.93 -55.00
CA LEU A 26 -24.06 -5.06 -54.59
C LEU A 26 -24.56 -3.91 -53.70
N VAL A 27 -25.69 -3.28 -54.02
CA VAL A 27 -26.34 -2.24 -53.21
C VAL A 27 -26.94 -2.83 -51.93
N ALA A 28 -27.44 -4.07 -51.95
CA ALA A 28 -27.88 -4.76 -50.75
C ALA A 28 -26.70 -5.25 -49.88
N PHE A 29 -25.57 -5.62 -50.48
CA PHE A 29 -24.34 -6.01 -49.80
C PHE A 29 -23.62 -4.79 -49.19
N VAL A 30 -23.50 -3.70 -49.95
CA VAL A 30 -23.00 -2.39 -49.48
C VAL A 30 -24.00 -1.73 -48.52
N GLY A 31 -25.31 -1.94 -48.69
CA GLY A 31 -26.34 -1.46 -47.77
C GLY A 31 -26.37 -2.21 -46.44
N ARG A 32 -26.20 -3.55 -46.45
CA ARG A 32 -26.12 -4.37 -45.22
C ARG A 32 -24.79 -4.28 -44.50
N ASN A 33 -23.67 -4.27 -45.22
CA ASN A 33 -22.33 -4.26 -44.61
C ASN A 33 -21.77 -2.84 -44.48
N GLY A 34 -22.08 -1.92 -45.39
CA GLY A 34 -21.64 -0.52 -45.31
C GLY A 34 -22.33 0.28 -44.19
N GLY A 35 -23.56 -0.10 -43.81
CA GLY A 35 -24.22 0.48 -42.64
C GLY A 35 -23.56 0.08 -41.31
N ARG A 36 -23.09 -1.18 -41.19
CA ARG A 36 -22.33 -1.64 -40.01
C ARG A 36 -20.96 -0.97 -39.94
N TRP A 37 -20.23 -0.94 -41.07
CA TRP A 37 -18.92 -0.29 -41.14
C TRP A 37 -18.99 1.22 -40.84
N TRP A 38 -19.99 1.93 -41.37
CA TRP A 38 -20.18 3.36 -41.10
C TRP A 38 -20.53 3.63 -39.63
N LEU A 39 -21.35 2.78 -39.01
CA LEU A 39 -21.68 2.88 -37.59
C LEU A 39 -20.47 2.60 -36.69
N GLU A 40 -19.68 1.56 -36.99
CA GLU A 40 -18.44 1.25 -36.26
C GLU A 40 -17.44 2.40 -36.38
N TRP A 41 -17.24 2.95 -37.58
CA TRP A 41 -16.40 4.12 -37.78
C TRP A 41 -16.87 5.34 -36.98
N GLN A 42 -18.18 5.59 -36.93
CA GLN A 42 -18.72 6.70 -36.16
C GLN A 42 -18.48 6.49 -34.65
N ILE A 43 -18.67 5.26 -34.15
CA ILE A 43 -18.42 4.92 -32.74
C ILE A 43 -16.93 5.09 -32.40
N GLU A 44 -16.03 4.55 -33.21
CA GLU A 44 -14.58 4.66 -33.03
C GLU A 44 -14.12 6.13 -33.03
N ARG A 45 -14.65 6.94 -33.96
CA ARG A 45 -14.38 8.37 -34.01
C ARG A 45 -14.90 9.10 -32.76
N ASP A 46 -16.13 8.81 -32.33
CA ASP A 46 -16.74 9.45 -31.15
C ASP A 46 -15.93 9.09 -29.88
N LEU A 47 -15.53 7.81 -29.74
CA LEU A 47 -14.67 7.33 -28.64
C LEU A 47 -13.28 7.97 -28.68
N SER A 48 -12.65 8.02 -29.86
CA SER A 48 -11.32 8.62 -30.02
C SER A 48 -11.33 10.10 -29.67
N ALA A 49 -12.30 10.86 -30.18
CA ALA A 49 -12.47 12.28 -29.85
C ALA A 49 -12.69 12.50 -28.34
N TRP A 50 -13.43 11.60 -27.68
CA TRP A 50 -13.58 11.67 -26.23
C TRP A 50 -12.26 11.42 -25.49
N VAL A 51 -11.52 10.37 -25.86
CA VAL A 51 -10.22 10.04 -25.26
C VAL A 51 -9.22 11.19 -25.47
N GLU A 52 -9.12 11.75 -26.69
CA GLU A 52 -8.33 12.97 -27.01
C GLU A 52 -8.58 14.10 -26.02
N ALA A 53 -9.85 14.38 -25.72
CA ALA A 53 -10.23 15.49 -24.85
C ALA A 53 -10.04 15.24 -23.35
N HIS A 54 -9.93 13.98 -22.89
CA HIS A 54 -10.00 13.62 -21.46
C HIS A 54 -8.85 12.75 -20.94
N SER A 55 -7.77 12.58 -21.72
CA SER A 55 -6.61 11.75 -21.32
C SER A 55 -5.27 12.33 -21.77
N GLN A 56 -4.19 11.97 -21.05
CA GLN A 56 -2.82 12.38 -21.39
C GLN A 56 -2.19 11.47 -22.46
N PRO A 57 -1.37 11.99 -23.40
CA PRO A 57 -0.86 11.24 -24.57
C PRO A 57 -0.22 9.88 -24.25
N ASP A 58 0.33 9.74 -23.05
CA ASP A 58 0.99 8.56 -22.50
C ASP A 58 0.03 7.59 -21.79
N GLU A 59 -1.22 7.97 -21.54
CA GLU A 59 -2.22 7.07 -20.95
C GLU A 59 -2.63 5.97 -21.94
N SER A 60 -2.39 4.73 -21.53
CA SER A 60 -2.68 3.54 -22.32
C SER A 60 -4.17 3.19 -22.40
N VAL A 61 -4.59 2.67 -23.55
CA VAL A 61 -5.94 2.18 -23.80
C VAL A 61 -5.87 0.70 -24.17
N MET A 62 -6.57 -0.13 -23.40
CA MET A 62 -6.85 -1.52 -23.77
C MET A 62 -8.19 -1.59 -24.48
N GLY A 63 -8.24 -2.19 -25.67
CA GLY A 63 -9.49 -2.19 -26.44
C GLY A 63 -9.38 -2.92 -27.77
N ARG A 64 -10.42 -2.76 -28.59
CA ARG A 64 -10.48 -3.27 -29.98
C ARG A 64 -9.77 -2.34 -30.98
N TRP A 65 -9.61 -1.07 -30.63
CA TRP A 65 -9.04 -0.04 -31.49
C TRP A 65 -7.97 0.75 -30.76
N ALA A 66 -6.93 1.13 -31.48
CA ALA A 66 -6.02 2.17 -31.02
C ALA A 66 -6.76 3.51 -31.06
N LEU A 67 -7.44 3.84 -29.97
CA LEU A 67 -8.17 5.10 -29.84
C LEU A 67 -7.16 6.24 -29.70
N ALA A 68 -7.31 7.29 -30.52
CA ALA A 68 -6.57 8.54 -30.35
C ALA A 68 -5.02 8.41 -30.35
N ASP A 69 -4.47 7.47 -31.13
CA ASP A 69 -3.02 7.19 -31.21
C ASP A 69 -2.34 6.94 -29.85
N ARG A 70 -3.10 6.47 -28.85
CA ARG A 70 -2.58 6.16 -27.51
C ARG A 70 -1.76 4.87 -27.49
N PRO A 71 -0.89 4.67 -26.48
CA PRO A 71 -0.32 3.35 -26.21
C PRO A 71 -1.42 2.31 -26.13
N TYR A 72 -1.40 1.34 -27.04
CA TYR A 72 -2.54 0.47 -27.30
C TYR A 72 -2.24 -0.97 -26.91
N ILE A 73 -3.12 -1.54 -26.09
CA ILE A 73 -3.08 -2.95 -25.70
C ILE A 73 -4.25 -3.65 -26.38
N ALA A 74 -3.94 -4.44 -27.40
CA ALA A 74 -4.95 -5.12 -28.20
C ALA A 74 -5.71 -6.18 -27.38
N LEU A 75 -7.03 -6.14 -27.47
CA LEU A 75 -7.87 -7.23 -27.00
C LEU A 75 -7.73 -8.44 -27.93
N PRO A 76 -7.69 -9.66 -27.37
CA PRO A 76 -7.74 -10.86 -28.18
C PRO A 76 -9.13 -11.05 -28.83
N GLU A 77 -9.21 -11.81 -29.92
CA GLU A 77 -10.49 -12.10 -30.57
C GLU A 77 -11.43 -12.87 -29.62
N SER A 78 -12.75 -12.67 -29.78
CA SER A 78 -13.80 -12.91 -28.75
C SER A 78 -13.84 -14.29 -28.09
N ASP A 79 -13.18 -15.30 -28.66
CA ASP A 79 -13.18 -16.68 -28.17
C ASP A 79 -12.04 -16.93 -27.14
N GLU A 80 -11.03 -16.07 -27.07
CA GLU A 80 -9.93 -16.14 -26.10
C GLU A 80 -10.28 -15.56 -24.73
N VAL A 81 -11.38 -14.79 -24.61
CA VAL A 81 -11.82 -14.23 -23.31
C VAL A 81 -12.26 -15.33 -22.34
N LEU A 82 -12.53 -16.56 -22.83
CA LEU A 82 -12.74 -17.75 -22.01
C LEU A 82 -11.43 -18.30 -21.38
N GLN A 83 -10.25 -17.82 -21.78
CA GLN A 83 -8.95 -18.07 -21.13
C GLN A 83 -8.64 -16.98 -20.08
N ALA A 84 -9.61 -16.70 -19.20
CA ALA A 84 -9.57 -15.64 -18.19
C ALA A 84 -8.24 -15.51 -17.39
N PRO A 85 -7.52 -16.59 -17.02
CA PRO A 85 -6.27 -16.49 -16.26
C PRO A 85 -5.14 -15.75 -16.99
N GLN A 86 -4.96 -15.95 -18.29
CA GLN A 86 -3.87 -15.31 -19.06
C GLN A 86 -4.13 -13.82 -19.27
N TRP A 87 -5.39 -13.48 -19.53
CA TRP A 87 -5.83 -12.11 -19.75
C TRP A 87 -5.76 -11.27 -18.48
N LEU A 88 -6.15 -11.85 -17.35
CA LEU A 88 -6.00 -11.23 -16.04
C LEU A 88 -4.53 -10.97 -15.71
N ASN A 89 -3.64 -11.93 -15.95
CA ASN A 89 -2.22 -11.74 -15.71
C ASN A 89 -1.68 -10.53 -16.49
N ARG A 90 -2.09 -10.38 -17.76
CA ARG A 90 -1.74 -9.17 -18.54
C ARG A 90 -2.31 -7.89 -17.94
N MET A 91 -3.59 -7.86 -17.55
CA MET A 91 -4.19 -6.67 -16.93
C MET A 91 -3.58 -6.31 -15.57
N GLN A 92 -3.20 -7.30 -14.77
CA GLN A 92 -2.54 -7.09 -13.48
C GLN A 92 -1.12 -6.54 -13.67
N MET A 93 -0.42 -6.96 -14.73
CA MET A 93 0.94 -6.48 -15.04
C MET A 93 0.95 -5.11 -15.72
N GLU A 94 0.02 -4.83 -16.62
CA GLU A 94 0.04 -3.64 -17.47
C GLU A 94 -0.91 -2.51 -17.01
N LEU A 95 -1.89 -2.82 -16.13
CA LEU A 95 -2.90 -1.91 -15.55
C LEU A 95 -3.24 -0.72 -16.47
N PRO A 96 -3.92 -0.96 -17.62
CA PRO A 96 -4.18 0.09 -18.58
C PRO A 96 -5.01 1.22 -17.97
N HIS A 97 -4.71 2.46 -18.38
CA HIS A 97 -5.43 3.65 -17.88
C HIS A 97 -6.90 3.63 -18.28
N PHE A 98 -7.18 3.09 -19.48
CA PHE A 98 -8.53 2.86 -19.95
C PHE A 98 -8.74 1.44 -20.45
N VAL A 99 -9.94 0.92 -20.21
CA VAL A 99 -10.42 -0.35 -20.78
C VAL A 99 -11.68 -0.08 -21.58
N LEU A 100 -11.70 -0.48 -22.83
CA LEU A 100 -12.87 -0.45 -23.70
C LEU A 100 -13.52 -1.83 -23.73
N THR A 101 -14.73 -1.94 -23.20
CA THR A 101 -15.51 -3.19 -23.17
C THR A 101 -16.68 -3.08 -24.12
N ASP A 102 -17.15 -4.22 -24.64
CA ASP A 102 -18.44 -4.31 -25.32
C ASP A 102 -19.51 -4.90 -24.39
N GLY A 103 -20.76 -4.99 -24.88
CA GLY A 103 -21.89 -5.56 -24.12
C GLY A 103 -21.98 -7.10 -24.14
N SER A 104 -20.89 -7.82 -24.43
CA SER A 104 -20.89 -9.29 -24.42
C SER A 104 -20.92 -9.86 -23.00
N ILE A 105 -21.43 -11.09 -22.88
CA ILE A 105 -21.48 -11.83 -21.60
C ILE A 105 -20.07 -12.02 -21.02
N ASN A 106 -19.06 -12.21 -21.88
CA ASN A 106 -17.68 -12.37 -21.46
C ASN A 106 -17.17 -11.13 -20.72
N TRP A 107 -17.41 -9.94 -21.28
CA TRP A 107 -17.08 -8.69 -20.61
C TRP A 107 -17.92 -8.44 -19.37
N GLN A 108 -19.20 -8.79 -19.40
CA GLN A 108 -20.08 -8.63 -18.25
C GLN A 108 -19.55 -9.41 -17.03
N LEU A 109 -19.09 -10.66 -17.20
CA LEU A 109 -18.52 -11.48 -16.12
C LEU A 109 -17.30 -10.81 -15.46
N ILE A 110 -16.49 -10.14 -16.26
CA ILE A 110 -15.31 -9.40 -15.79
C ILE A 110 -15.74 -8.12 -15.09
N THR A 111 -16.56 -7.30 -15.76
CA THR A 111 -16.94 -5.99 -15.24
C THR A 111 -17.78 -6.12 -13.99
N ASP A 112 -18.55 -7.19 -13.82
CA ASP A 112 -19.34 -7.45 -12.61
C ASP A 112 -18.49 -8.03 -11.45
N SER A 113 -17.21 -8.37 -11.69
CA SER A 113 -16.31 -8.83 -10.64
C SER A 113 -15.92 -7.70 -9.68
N GLY A 114 -15.69 -8.05 -8.40
CA GLY A 114 -15.19 -7.10 -7.40
C GLY A 114 -13.83 -6.51 -7.81
N TRP A 115 -12.97 -7.33 -8.42
CA TRP A 115 -11.64 -6.92 -8.88
C TRP A 115 -11.70 -5.75 -9.86
N PHE A 116 -12.63 -5.81 -10.83
CA PHE A 116 -12.78 -4.77 -11.85
C PHE A 116 -13.48 -3.52 -11.27
N GLN A 117 -14.58 -3.70 -10.55
CA GLN A 117 -15.34 -2.59 -9.94
C GLN A 117 -14.50 -1.76 -8.95
N ASN A 118 -13.56 -2.39 -8.25
CA ASN A 118 -12.69 -1.69 -7.29
C ASN A 118 -11.46 -1.01 -7.95
N ARG A 119 -11.24 -1.22 -9.24
CA ARG A 119 -10.12 -0.68 -10.03
C ARG A 119 -10.55 0.28 -11.13
N TYR A 120 -11.75 0.16 -11.66
CA TYR A 120 -12.20 0.92 -12.82
C TYR A 120 -13.57 1.54 -12.59
N ALA A 121 -13.73 2.79 -13.03
CA ALA A 121 -15.01 3.49 -13.05
C ALA A 121 -15.43 3.78 -14.48
N ILE A 122 -16.75 3.85 -14.73
CA ILE A 122 -17.27 4.24 -16.05
C ILE A 122 -16.83 5.68 -16.35
N ALA A 123 -16.12 5.85 -17.47
CA ALA A 123 -15.65 7.15 -17.94
C ALA A 123 -16.58 7.69 -19.02
N TYR A 124 -16.97 6.84 -19.97
CA TYR A 124 -17.86 7.22 -21.07
C TYR A 124 -18.62 6.01 -21.62
N VAL A 125 -19.87 6.20 -22.01
CA VAL A 125 -20.71 5.13 -22.58
C VAL A 125 -21.10 5.51 -23.99
N ARG A 126 -20.68 4.69 -24.96
CA ARG A 126 -21.07 4.80 -26.38
C ARG A 126 -21.57 3.45 -26.86
N PRO A 127 -22.87 3.15 -26.71
CA PRO A 127 -23.39 1.80 -26.95
C PRO A 127 -23.03 1.26 -28.34
N PRO A 128 -22.61 -0.03 -28.44
CA PRO A 128 -22.60 -1.05 -27.38
C PRO A 128 -21.35 -1.04 -26.49
N TYR A 129 -20.48 -0.02 -26.59
CA TYR A 129 -19.22 0.03 -25.85
C TYR A 129 -19.29 0.89 -24.60
N THR A 130 -18.50 0.49 -23.61
CA THR A 130 -18.25 1.25 -22.38
C THR A 130 -16.75 1.47 -22.24
N LEU A 131 -16.36 2.71 -22.04
CA LEU A 131 -14.99 3.09 -21.72
C LEU A 131 -14.89 3.28 -20.21
N TRP A 132 -13.96 2.55 -19.61
CA TRP A 132 -13.69 2.55 -18.18
C TRP A 132 -12.34 3.19 -17.91
N ARG A 133 -12.22 3.95 -16.82
CA ARG A 133 -10.98 4.60 -16.39
C ARG A 133 -10.48 4.01 -15.09
N PHE A 134 -9.19 3.68 -15.06
CA PHE A 134 -8.51 3.19 -13.86
C PHE A 134 -8.59 4.20 -12.72
N GLN A 135 -8.80 3.70 -11.51
CA GLN A 135 -8.90 4.46 -10.27
C GLN A 135 -7.65 4.16 -9.44
N PRO A 136 -6.60 4.99 -9.55
CA PRO A 136 -5.35 4.76 -8.83
C PRO A 136 -5.56 4.89 -7.33
N ARG A 137 -4.89 4.02 -6.57
CA ARG A 137 -4.78 4.10 -5.11
C ARG A 137 -3.34 4.43 -4.69
N PRO A 138 -3.12 4.97 -3.48
CA PRO A 138 -1.77 5.26 -3.00
C PRO A 138 -0.80 4.07 -3.00
N ASP A 139 -1.31 2.85 -2.84
CA ASP A 139 -0.51 1.62 -2.81
C ASP A 139 -0.08 1.12 -4.20
N ASP A 140 -0.69 1.62 -5.28
CA ASP A 140 -0.35 1.21 -6.66
C ASP A 140 1.06 1.63 -7.09
N THR A 141 1.61 2.66 -6.43
CA THR A 141 2.98 3.13 -6.65
C THR A 141 3.91 2.80 -5.49
N ALA A 142 3.40 2.12 -4.46
CA ALA A 142 4.20 1.74 -3.31
C ALA A 142 5.16 0.59 -3.65
N ALA A 143 6.33 0.58 -3.02
CA ALA A 143 7.28 -0.51 -3.19
C ALA A 143 6.67 -1.83 -2.68
N ALA A 144 6.72 -2.86 -3.52
CA ALA A 144 6.32 -4.21 -3.16
C ALA A 144 7.35 -4.81 -2.19
N GLN A 145 6.90 -5.11 -0.97
CA GLN A 145 7.71 -5.83 0.01
C GLN A 145 7.53 -7.33 -0.22
N PRO A 146 8.63 -8.09 -0.40
CA PRO A 146 8.54 -9.53 -0.65
C PRO A 146 8.21 -10.29 0.63
N PHE A 147 7.43 -11.36 0.47
CA PHE A 147 7.11 -12.34 1.49
C PHE A 147 7.25 -13.75 0.89
N ASP A 148 7.46 -14.72 1.76
CA ASP A 148 7.34 -16.14 1.42
C ASP A 148 6.58 -16.82 2.55
N VAL A 149 5.27 -16.59 2.59
CA VAL A 149 4.40 -17.06 3.69
C VAL A 149 3.37 -18.02 3.14
N SER A 150 3.56 -19.31 3.41
CA SER A 150 2.57 -20.33 3.09
C SER A 150 1.38 -20.19 4.04
N VAL A 151 0.20 -20.00 3.47
CA VAL A 151 -1.04 -19.83 4.25
C VAL A 151 -1.74 -21.17 4.43
N ASN A 152 -1.74 -21.99 3.39
CA ASN A 152 -2.15 -23.38 3.38
C ASN A 152 -1.56 -24.08 2.13
N GLU A 153 -1.99 -25.30 1.83
CA GLU A 153 -1.51 -26.06 0.66
C GLU A 153 -1.92 -25.48 -0.71
N GLN A 154 -2.86 -24.52 -0.74
CA GLN A 154 -3.43 -23.98 -1.97
C GLN A 154 -2.87 -22.61 -2.38
N TYR A 155 -2.29 -21.84 -1.46
CA TYR A 155 -1.68 -20.55 -1.80
C TYR A 155 -0.69 -20.04 -0.75
N ARG A 156 0.19 -19.13 -1.20
CA ARG A 156 1.14 -18.39 -0.36
C ARG A 156 1.06 -16.89 -0.65
N LEU A 157 1.34 -16.08 0.37
CA LEU A 157 1.55 -14.64 0.23
C LEU A 157 2.98 -14.39 -0.27
N THR A 158 3.12 -13.67 -1.39
CA THR A 158 4.40 -13.40 -2.06
C THR A 158 4.84 -11.95 -1.95
N SER A 159 3.90 -11.01 -1.88
CA SER A 159 4.23 -9.59 -1.71
C SER A 159 3.10 -8.80 -1.06
N ALA A 160 3.46 -7.67 -0.46
CA ALA A 160 2.51 -6.67 -0.02
C ALA A 160 2.97 -5.26 -0.42
N GLN A 161 2.06 -4.47 -0.98
CA GLN A 161 2.19 -3.03 -1.20
C GLN A 161 1.31 -2.33 -0.18
N ILE A 162 1.87 -1.38 0.58
CA ILE A 162 1.18 -0.72 1.70
C ILE A 162 1.47 0.77 1.64
N ALA A 163 0.42 1.58 1.54
CA ALA A 163 0.55 3.03 1.58
C ALA A 163 -0.69 3.75 2.13
N PRO A 164 -0.51 4.93 2.76
CA PRO A 164 0.78 5.45 3.22
C PRO A 164 1.29 4.65 4.44
N ARG A 165 2.59 4.70 4.74
CA ARG A 165 3.15 4.08 5.97
C ARG A 165 3.20 5.04 7.17
N THR A 166 2.94 6.31 6.93
CA THR A 166 2.72 7.33 7.96
C THR A 166 1.30 7.85 7.80
N ILE A 167 0.50 7.79 8.85
CA ILE A 167 -0.93 8.14 8.83
C ILE A 167 -1.29 9.10 9.96
N GLN A 168 -2.37 9.84 9.73
CA GLN A 168 -3.11 10.53 10.78
C GLN A 168 -4.25 9.65 11.32
N PRO A 169 -4.76 9.91 12.53
CA PRO A 169 -5.96 9.25 13.02
C PRO A 169 -7.14 9.34 12.03
N ASN A 170 -7.91 8.27 11.85
CA ASN A 170 -8.94 8.08 10.81
C ASN A 170 -8.47 8.08 9.35
N GLN A 171 -7.17 8.21 9.07
CA GLN A 171 -6.68 8.10 7.69
C GLN A 171 -6.58 6.62 7.29
N SER A 172 -7.18 6.27 6.15
CA SER A 172 -7.13 4.91 5.62
C SER A 172 -5.74 4.54 5.13
N LEU A 173 -5.37 3.29 5.42
CA LEU A 173 -4.28 2.54 4.81
C LEU A 173 -4.84 1.73 3.64
N TYR A 174 -4.13 1.75 2.52
CA TYR A 174 -4.41 0.94 1.34
C TYR A 174 -3.37 -0.16 1.25
N ILE A 175 -3.85 -1.39 1.08
CA ILE A 175 -3.03 -2.60 1.13
C ILE A 175 -3.38 -3.45 -0.08
N THR A 176 -2.39 -3.77 -0.90
CA THR A 176 -2.48 -4.82 -1.91
C THR A 176 -1.65 -6.00 -1.41
N LEU A 177 -2.26 -7.19 -1.41
CA LEU A 177 -1.59 -8.45 -1.11
C LEU A 177 -1.57 -9.30 -2.38
N ASP A 178 -0.39 -9.75 -2.78
CA ASP A 178 -0.22 -10.67 -3.89
C ASP A 178 -0.07 -12.09 -3.35
N PHE A 179 -0.91 -12.98 -3.86
CA PHE A 179 -0.88 -14.38 -3.53
C PHE A 179 -0.52 -15.21 -4.76
N GLU A 180 0.37 -16.17 -4.59
CA GLU A 180 0.58 -17.22 -5.58
C GLU A 180 -0.24 -18.45 -5.20
N ALA A 181 -1.13 -18.86 -6.10
CA ALA A 181 -1.89 -20.09 -5.96
C ALA A 181 -1.00 -21.30 -6.30
N THR A 182 -0.83 -22.21 -5.34
CA THR A 182 -0.08 -23.47 -5.50
C THR A 182 -0.98 -24.61 -5.95
N ALA A 183 -2.29 -24.49 -5.73
CA ALA A 183 -3.31 -25.39 -6.23
C ALA A 183 -4.62 -24.61 -6.50
N PRO A 184 -5.56 -25.15 -7.31
CA PRO A 184 -6.85 -24.50 -7.51
C PRO A 184 -7.58 -24.24 -6.20
N LEU A 185 -7.98 -23.00 -5.94
CA LEU A 185 -8.63 -22.66 -4.67
C LEU A 185 -10.01 -23.34 -4.58
N SER A 186 -10.17 -24.24 -3.61
CA SER A 186 -11.37 -25.09 -3.49
C SER A 186 -12.25 -24.72 -2.29
N ARG A 187 -11.68 -23.97 -1.32
CA ARG A 187 -12.36 -23.49 -0.13
C ARG A 187 -12.00 -22.03 0.11
N THR A 188 -12.97 -21.24 0.51
CA THR A 188 -12.74 -19.84 0.88
C THR A 188 -12.25 -19.76 2.31
N GLY A 189 -11.29 -18.87 2.55
CA GLY A 189 -10.80 -18.52 3.87
C GLY A 189 -11.31 -17.15 4.29
N GLN A 190 -10.77 -16.64 5.39
CA GLN A 190 -10.85 -15.22 5.71
C GLN A 190 -9.43 -14.66 5.84
N THR A 191 -9.23 -13.48 5.27
CA THR A 191 -8.06 -12.62 5.49
C THR A 191 -8.35 -11.71 6.67
N ILE A 192 -7.44 -11.70 7.64
CA ILE A 192 -7.46 -10.80 8.79
C ILE A 192 -6.30 -9.84 8.64
N LEU A 193 -6.60 -8.54 8.63
CA LEU A 193 -5.59 -7.48 8.72
C LEU A 193 -5.86 -6.63 9.95
N GLN A 194 -4.82 -6.40 10.75
CA GLN A 194 -4.92 -5.69 12.02
C GLN A 194 -3.85 -4.61 12.13
N VAL A 195 -4.24 -3.40 12.54
CA VAL A 195 -3.30 -2.38 13.05
C VAL A 195 -3.33 -2.48 14.56
N ILE A 196 -2.24 -2.93 15.17
CA ILE A 196 -2.16 -3.22 16.60
C ILE A 196 -0.86 -2.66 17.21
N SER A 197 -0.92 -2.27 18.48
CA SER A 197 0.28 -1.85 19.20
C SER A 197 1.27 -3.01 19.30
N PRO A 198 2.59 -2.78 19.20
CA PRO A 198 3.61 -3.79 19.48
C PRO A 198 3.52 -4.36 20.91
N LEU A 199 2.90 -3.63 21.83
CA LEU A 199 2.64 -4.07 23.21
C LEU A 199 1.43 -5.01 23.31
N GLY A 200 0.72 -5.26 22.20
CA GLY A 200 -0.51 -6.03 22.12
C GLY A 200 -1.76 -5.20 22.44
N GLY A 201 -2.81 -5.87 22.92
CA GLY A 201 -4.10 -5.25 23.24
C GLY A 201 -5.12 -5.34 22.11
N GLN A 202 -6.11 -4.44 22.12
CA GLN A 202 -7.12 -4.38 21.07
C GLN A 202 -6.56 -3.69 19.83
N PRO A 203 -6.86 -4.19 18.62
CA PRO A 203 -6.43 -3.53 17.40
C PRO A 203 -7.15 -2.20 17.22
N TYR A 204 -6.43 -1.18 16.74
CA TYR A 204 -6.98 0.12 16.35
C TYR A 204 -7.66 0.07 14.99
N ALA A 205 -7.43 -0.98 14.21
CA ALA A 205 -8.14 -1.28 12.98
C ALA A 205 -8.15 -2.80 12.79
N ASN A 206 -9.28 -3.38 12.40
CA ASN A 206 -9.38 -4.80 12.10
C ASN A 206 -10.36 -5.03 10.96
N ILE A 207 -9.94 -5.78 9.95
CA ILE A 207 -10.84 -6.42 9.00
C ILE A 207 -10.73 -7.94 9.14
N ASP A 208 -11.83 -8.62 8.86
CA ASP A 208 -11.95 -10.07 8.78
C ASP A 208 -12.91 -10.33 7.62
N ILE A 209 -12.32 -10.50 6.43
CA ILE A 209 -13.04 -10.50 5.15
C ILE A 209 -12.73 -11.81 4.41
N GLN A 210 -13.73 -12.33 3.71
CA GLN A 210 -13.58 -13.53 2.92
C GLN A 210 -12.51 -13.41 1.84
N LEU A 211 -11.70 -14.45 1.67
CA LEU A 211 -10.78 -14.62 0.56
C LEU A 211 -11.31 -15.71 -0.40
N PRO A 212 -11.35 -15.49 -1.72
CA PRO A 212 -11.01 -14.24 -2.43
C PRO A 212 -11.98 -13.09 -2.07
N ALA A 213 -11.48 -11.85 -2.00
CA ALA A 213 -12.27 -10.69 -1.61
C ALA A 213 -12.87 -9.99 -2.85
N GLU A 214 -12.03 -9.80 -3.87
CA GLU A 214 -12.38 -9.12 -5.11
C GLU A 214 -12.36 -10.06 -6.32
N SER A 215 -11.42 -11.01 -6.35
CA SER A 215 -11.17 -11.87 -7.50
C SER A 215 -12.13 -13.07 -7.55
N PRO A 216 -12.69 -13.43 -8.72
CA PRO A 216 -13.39 -14.69 -8.90
C PRO A 216 -12.59 -15.92 -8.48
N LEU A 217 -13.26 -16.90 -7.87
CA LEU A 217 -12.65 -18.15 -7.39
C LEU A 217 -11.90 -18.90 -8.51
N GLY A 218 -12.47 -18.93 -9.72
CA GLY A 218 -11.87 -19.60 -10.88
C GLY A 218 -10.59 -18.95 -11.39
N TRP A 219 -10.16 -17.82 -10.83
CA TRP A 219 -8.89 -17.17 -11.19
C TRP A 219 -7.70 -17.69 -10.37
N TRP A 220 -7.95 -18.43 -9.30
CA TRP A 220 -6.92 -19.01 -8.46
C TRP A 220 -6.55 -20.39 -8.98
N GLU A 221 -5.67 -20.44 -9.98
CA GLU A 221 -5.16 -21.68 -10.58
C GLU A 221 -3.69 -21.91 -10.17
N ALA A 222 -3.22 -23.15 -10.22
CA ALA A 222 -1.83 -23.45 -9.86
C ALA A 222 -0.85 -22.64 -10.73
N GLY A 223 0.05 -21.88 -10.09
CA GLY A 223 1.05 -21.03 -10.72
C GLY A 223 0.58 -19.61 -11.07
N THR A 224 -0.66 -19.23 -10.77
CA THR A 224 -1.14 -17.86 -10.99
C THR A 224 -0.90 -16.99 -9.78
N THR A 225 -0.51 -15.74 -10.01
CA THR A 225 -0.53 -14.69 -9.00
C THR A 225 -1.87 -13.95 -9.04
N VAL A 226 -2.45 -13.71 -7.87
CA VAL A 226 -3.69 -12.95 -7.70
C VAL A 226 -3.48 -11.86 -6.67
N SER A 227 -3.74 -10.61 -7.07
CA SER A 227 -3.69 -9.45 -6.18
C SER A 227 -5.05 -9.13 -5.58
N GLU A 228 -5.13 -9.06 -4.26
CA GLU A 228 -6.32 -8.67 -3.50
C GLU A 228 -6.09 -7.33 -2.81
N ARG A 229 -7.04 -6.39 -2.97
CA ARG A 229 -6.95 -5.06 -2.37
C ARG A 229 -7.82 -4.93 -1.12
N TYR A 230 -7.27 -4.26 -0.12
CA TYR A 230 -7.90 -4.00 1.16
C TYR A 230 -7.77 -2.52 1.53
N VAL A 231 -8.75 -2.03 2.28
CA VAL A 231 -8.72 -0.70 2.89
C VAL A 231 -8.94 -0.89 4.37
N LEU A 232 -8.04 -0.34 5.17
CA LEU A 232 -8.07 -0.46 6.62
C LEU A 232 -7.99 0.93 7.24
N THR A 233 -9.00 1.32 8.01
CA THR A 233 -9.10 2.66 8.60
C THR A 233 -8.95 2.57 10.12
N PRO A 234 -7.82 3.01 10.70
CA PRO A 234 -7.66 3.06 12.14
C PRO A 234 -8.58 4.07 12.82
N THR A 235 -8.97 3.78 14.06
CA THR A 235 -9.85 4.67 14.84
C THR A 235 -9.24 6.06 15.07
N ALA A 236 -10.10 7.04 15.31
CA ALA A 236 -9.72 8.39 15.74
C ALA A 236 -8.88 8.43 17.04
N ALA A 237 -8.97 7.37 17.85
CA ALA A 237 -8.32 7.28 19.15
C ALA A 237 -6.92 6.68 19.10
N ILE A 238 -6.42 6.31 17.91
CA ILE A 238 -5.06 5.78 17.76
C ILE A 238 -4.05 6.85 18.22
N PRO A 239 -3.26 6.61 19.28
CA PRO A 239 -2.27 7.57 19.73
C PRO A 239 -1.06 7.59 18.79
N MET A 240 -0.14 8.53 19.00
CA MET A 240 1.15 8.47 18.31
C MET A 240 1.89 7.16 18.63
N GLY A 241 2.64 6.64 17.68
CA GLY A 241 3.31 5.36 17.83
C GLY A 241 3.66 4.69 16.50
N ALA A 242 4.41 3.60 16.57
CA ALA A 242 4.66 2.69 15.45
C ALA A 242 3.87 1.40 15.66
N TYR A 243 2.84 1.21 14.86
CA TYR A 243 1.91 0.08 14.95
C TYR A 243 2.31 -1.03 13.98
N GLN A 244 2.07 -2.27 14.38
CA GLN A 244 2.23 -3.41 13.49
C GLN A 244 0.98 -3.54 12.62
N LEU A 245 1.17 -3.62 11.31
CA LEU A 245 0.16 -4.11 10.39
C LEU A 245 0.36 -5.63 10.25
N ASP A 246 -0.49 -6.39 10.92
CA ASP A 246 -0.41 -7.85 10.94
C ASP A 246 -1.37 -8.49 9.95
N PHE A 247 -0.90 -9.55 9.30
CA PHE A 247 -1.68 -10.46 8.48
C PHE A 247 -1.88 -11.80 9.19
N ALA A 248 -3.11 -12.28 9.19
CA ALA A 248 -3.46 -13.64 9.54
C ALA A 248 -4.52 -14.17 8.58
N ALA A 249 -4.67 -15.48 8.53
CA ALA A 249 -5.76 -16.12 7.79
C ALA A 249 -6.47 -17.14 8.69
N ARG A 250 -7.75 -17.39 8.44
CA ARG A 250 -8.51 -18.40 9.16
C ARG A 250 -9.48 -19.15 8.27
N SER A 251 -9.91 -20.31 8.75
CA SER A 251 -10.95 -21.09 8.09
C SER A 251 -12.29 -20.35 8.09
N SER A 252 -13.07 -20.53 7.02
CA SER A 252 -14.47 -20.11 6.98
C SER A 252 -15.39 -21.05 7.76
N ALA A 253 -14.98 -22.32 7.94
CA ALA A 253 -15.79 -23.34 8.61
C ALA A 253 -15.63 -23.36 10.13
N VAL A 254 -14.49 -22.89 10.64
CA VAL A 254 -14.12 -22.91 12.07
C VAL A 254 -13.41 -21.58 12.39
N PRO A 255 -13.64 -20.95 13.55
CA PRO A 255 -13.03 -19.65 13.89
C PRO A 255 -11.51 -19.68 14.09
N GLU A 256 -10.87 -20.85 13.99
CA GLU A 256 -9.44 -21.03 14.22
C GLU A 256 -8.60 -20.48 13.06
N ARG A 257 -7.51 -19.77 13.42
CA ARG A 257 -6.51 -19.27 12.48
C ARG A 257 -5.74 -20.43 11.87
N TRP A 258 -5.40 -20.30 10.59
CA TRP A 258 -4.48 -21.24 9.96
C TRP A 258 -3.06 -20.98 10.41
N PRO A 259 -2.27 -22.03 10.67
CA PRO A 259 -0.85 -21.88 10.90
C PRO A 259 -0.19 -21.37 9.61
N LEU A 260 0.55 -20.27 9.73
CA LEU A 260 1.34 -19.69 8.65
C LEU A 260 2.78 -20.20 8.75
N PHE A 261 3.44 -20.39 7.63
CA PHE A 261 4.84 -20.85 7.60
C PHE A 261 5.69 -19.92 6.72
N GLN A 262 6.78 -19.39 7.27
CA GLN A 262 7.64 -18.42 6.59
C GLN A 262 8.91 -19.09 6.05
N GLY A 263 9.20 -18.94 4.75
CA GLY A 263 10.49 -19.33 4.16
C GLY A 263 10.85 -20.81 4.30
N GLY A 264 9.85 -21.70 4.39
CA GLY A 264 10.04 -23.12 4.66
C GLY A 264 10.40 -23.46 6.11
N ASP A 265 10.33 -22.52 7.05
CA ASP A 265 10.39 -22.80 8.49
C ASP A 265 9.21 -23.70 8.88
N ALA A 266 9.51 -24.74 9.67
CA ALA A 266 8.51 -25.65 10.20
C ALA A 266 7.75 -25.07 11.41
N ASN A 267 8.23 -23.97 11.98
CA ASN A 267 7.53 -23.26 13.05
C ASN A 267 6.30 -22.54 12.51
N ALA A 268 5.13 -22.98 12.98
CA ALA A 268 3.88 -22.33 12.66
C ALA A 268 3.78 -20.95 13.36
N LEU A 269 3.27 -19.96 12.62
CA LEU A 269 2.98 -18.62 13.08
C LEU A 269 1.46 -18.38 13.04
N ASP A 270 0.90 -17.75 14.07
CA ASP A 270 -0.52 -17.36 14.07
C ASP A 270 -0.81 -16.10 13.22
N LYS A 271 0.26 -15.35 12.91
CA LYS A 271 0.24 -14.10 12.14
C LYS A 271 1.64 -13.76 11.64
N VAL A 272 1.72 -12.88 10.63
CA VAL A 272 2.96 -12.25 10.15
C VAL A 272 2.79 -10.74 10.13
N THR A 273 3.77 -9.99 10.63
CA THR A 273 3.78 -8.52 10.50
C THR A 273 4.21 -8.14 9.09
N LEU A 274 3.32 -7.47 8.36
CA LEU A 274 3.59 -7.00 7.01
C LEU A 274 4.46 -5.74 7.00
N ALA A 275 4.15 -4.78 7.88
CA ALA A 275 4.91 -3.54 7.99
C ALA A 275 4.66 -2.86 9.34
N TYR A 276 5.47 -1.84 9.62
CA TYR A 276 5.15 -0.82 10.61
C TYR A 276 4.40 0.34 9.96
N VAL A 277 3.40 0.85 10.67
CA VAL A 277 2.62 2.03 10.33
C VAL A 277 2.80 3.07 11.44
N ALA A 278 3.35 4.22 11.09
CA ALA A 278 3.58 5.31 12.03
C ALA A 278 2.37 6.23 12.13
N VAL A 279 2.04 6.61 13.36
CA VAL A 279 1.21 7.77 13.69
C VAL A 279 2.17 8.80 14.31
N PRO A 280 2.57 9.84 13.56
CA PRO A 280 3.56 10.78 14.04
C PRO A 280 2.99 11.65 15.16
N TRP A 281 3.87 12.25 15.95
CA TRP A 281 3.48 13.27 16.90
C TRP A 281 2.95 14.49 16.15
N ALA A 282 1.77 14.98 16.57
CA ALA A 282 1.14 16.16 15.98
C ALA A 282 1.42 17.46 16.77
N GLY A 283 2.23 17.39 17.82
CA GLY A 283 2.57 18.54 18.66
C GLY A 283 3.74 19.35 18.12
N THR A 284 4.13 20.35 18.90
CA THR A 284 5.29 21.20 18.65
C THR A 284 6.17 21.21 19.90
N MET A 285 7.48 21.26 19.71
CA MET A 285 8.42 21.46 20.81
C MET A 285 8.07 22.76 21.56
N GLY A 286 7.98 22.65 22.90
CA GLY A 286 7.63 23.77 23.76
C GLY A 286 8.73 24.83 23.82
N GLU A 287 8.39 26.02 24.34
CA GLU A 287 9.38 27.08 24.60
C GLU A 287 10.38 26.73 25.71
N GLN A 288 10.08 25.71 26.52
CA GLN A 288 10.91 25.26 27.63
C GLN A 288 11.94 24.20 27.21
N VAL A 289 11.89 23.72 25.96
CA VAL A 289 12.86 22.77 25.43
C VAL A 289 14.27 23.37 25.48
N VAL A 290 15.15 22.73 26.24
CA VAL A 290 16.58 23.03 26.24
C VAL A 290 17.18 22.36 25.01
N ALA A 291 17.65 23.17 24.07
CA ALA A 291 18.25 22.68 22.83
C ALA A 291 19.58 21.96 23.10
N VAL A 292 19.77 20.82 22.42
CA VAL A 292 20.96 19.97 22.52
C VAL A 292 21.57 19.73 21.14
N ASN A 293 20.76 19.39 20.14
CA ASN A 293 21.18 19.12 18.75
C ASN A 293 22.35 18.11 18.65
N ALA A 294 22.23 16.97 19.34
CA ALA A 294 23.22 15.90 19.28
C ALA A 294 22.84 14.86 18.22
N GLN A 295 23.83 14.41 17.45
CA GLN A 295 23.67 13.34 16.46
C GLN A 295 24.10 12.00 17.07
N LEU A 296 23.27 10.97 16.95
CA LEU A 296 23.55 9.61 17.41
C LEU A 296 23.57 8.66 16.21
N GLY A 297 24.76 8.16 15.88
CA GLY A 297 25.02 7.48 14.61
C GLY A 297 24.73 8.38 13.41
N GLU A 298 24.20 7.81 12.34
CA GLU A 298 23.79 8.55 11.13
C GLU A 298 22.24 8.66 11.00
N VAL A 299 21.52 8.13 11.99
CA VAL A 299 20.08 7.81 11.85
C VAL A 299 19.16 8.48 12.88
N ILE A 300 19.70 9.03 13.98
CA ILE A 300 18.87 9.64 15.03
C ILE A 300 19.50 10.94 15.54
N THR A 301 18.69 11.97 15.69
CA THR A 301 19.07 13.26 16.26
C THR A 301 18.30 13.50 17.55
N LEU A 302 18.97 13.97 18.61
CA LEU A 302 18.32 14.55 19.79
C LEU A 302 18.26 16.07 19.61
N HIS A 303 17.06 16.62 19.42
CA HIS A 303 16.86 18.06 19.29
C HIS A 303 17.06 18.78 20.62
N GLY A 304 16.48 18.22 21.68
CA GLY A 304 16.52 18.81 23.01
C GLY A 304 15.77 17.98 24.03
N TYR A 305 15.60 18.56 25.21
CA TYR A 305 14.86 17.94 26.30
C TYR A 305 14.11 18.97 27.15
N GLU A 306 13.09 18.50 27.86
CA GLU A 306 12.48 19.20 28.99
C GLU A 306 12.67 18.39 30.26
N LEU A 307 12.86 19.08 31.38
CA LEU A 307 12.89 18.46 32.70
C LEU A 307 11.61 18.84 33.46
N HIS A 308 10.81 17.85 33.80
CA HIS A 308 9.60 18.00 34.60
C HIS A 308 9.87 17.57 36.04
N GLY A 309 9.38 18.37 37.00
CA GLY A 309 9.66 18.19 38.42
C GLY A 309 10.92 18.92 38.90
N GLN A 310 11.16 18.88 40.22
CA GLN A 310 12.34 19.48 40.84
C GLN A 310 13.34 18.39 41.20
N PRO A 311 14.61 18.51 40.79
CA PRO A 311 15.61 17.49 41.08
C PRO A 311 16.06 17.58 42.55
N GLN A 312 15.24 17.05 43.47
CA GLN A 312 15.47 17.06 44.91
C GLN A 312 15.48 15.64 45.47
N ARG A 313 16.13 15.46 46.63
CA ARG A 313 16.21 14.16 47.33
C ARG A 313 14.83 13.57 47.58
N GLY A 314 14.59 12.35 47.13
CA GLY A 314 13.34 11.61 47.30
C GLY A 314 12.25 11.95 46.27
N GLU A 315 12.47 12.96 45.42
CA GLU A 315 11.51 13.37 44.39
C GLU A 315 11.70 12.57 43.10
N THR A 316 10.61 12.42 42.35
CA THR A 316 10.64 11.86 40.99
C THR A 316 10.67 13.00 39.99
N ILE A 317 11.59 12.90 39.04
CA ILE A 317 11.68 13.80 37.90
C ILE A 317 11.43 13.02 36.61
N GLU A 318 10.95 13.73 35.58
CA GLU A 318 10.75 13.17 34.26
C GLU A 318 11.61 13.94 33.26
N VAL A 319 12.41 13.22 32.49
CA VAL A 319 13.20 13.79 31.39
C VAL A 319 12.46 13.46 30.10
N GLU A 320 11.88 14.47 29.47
CA GLU A 320 11.22 14.33 28.17
C GLU A 320 12.22 14.70 27.07
N LEU A 321 12.57 13.72 26.24
CA LEU A 321 13.54 13.84 25.16
C LEU A 321 12.82 14.00 23.83
N PHE A 322 13.30 14.89 22.96
CA PHE A 322 12.71 15.11 21.63
C PHE A 322 13.64 14.56 20.55
N TRP A 323 13.37 13.34 20.12
CA TRP A 323 14.14 12.65 19.09
C TRP A 323 13.60 12.95 17.69
N GLU A 324 14.48 12.94 16.68
CA GLU A 324 14.12 12.82 15.27
C GLU A 324 14.74 11.57 14.68
N GLY A 325 13.92 10.76 13.99
CA GLY A 325 14.36 9.57 13.28
C GLY A 325 14.68 9.82 11.81
N ASN A 326 15.64 9.05 11.29
CA ASN A 326 15.94 8.91 9.87
C ASN A 326 16.01 7.43 9.49
N GLN A 327 14.86 6.74 9.59
CA GLN A 327 14.70 5.31 9.29
C GLN A 327 15.76 4.40 9.96
N PRO A 328 15.81 4.35 11.31
CA PRO A 328 16.74 3.48 12.02
C PRO A 328 16.51 2.00 11.64
N ALA A 329 17.59 1.29 11.29
CA ALA A 329 17.53 -0.11 10.88
C ALA A 329 17.49 -1.11 12.06
N ALA A 330 17.48 -0.62 13.29
CA ALA A 330 17.50 -1.43 14.50
C ALA A 330 16.60 -0.82 15.57
N ASP A 331 16.21 -1.65 16.54
CA ASP A 331 15.43 -1.21 17.69
C ASP A 331 16.34 -0.88 18.87
N TYR A 332 16.68 0.40 19.01
CA TYR A 332 17.52 0.91 20.06
C TYR A 332 16.72 1.15 21.34
N ARG A 333 17.41 1.06 22.49
CA ARG A 333 16.90 1.50 23.79
C ARG A 333 17.52 2.82 24.18
N VAL A 334 16.71 3.68 24.77
CA VAL A 334 17.15 4.93 25.38
C VAL A 334 17.57 4.65 26.82
N TYR A 335 18.60 5.36 27.26
CA TYR A 335 18.95 5.46 28.66
C TYR A 335 19.02 6.93 29.07
N VAL A 336 18.59 7.22 30.29
CA VAL A 336 18.78 8.50 30.96
C VAL A 336 19.46 8.21 32.29
N HIS A 337 20.71 8.62 32.43
CA HIS A 337 21.56 8.33 33.58
C HIS A 337 21.83 9.60 34.37
N PHE A 338 21.61 9.51 35.68
CA PHE A 338 22.00 10.49 36.67
C PHE A 338 23.29 9.99 37.35
N LEU A 339 24.38 10.72 37.15
CA LEU A 339 25.74 10.32 37.50
C LEU A 339 26.32 11.25 38.56
N ASN A 340 27.17 10.73 39.45
CA ASN A 340 27.93 11.56 40.39
C ASN A 340 29.08 12.31 39.68
N GLU A 341 29.82 13.15 40.41
CA GLU A 341 30.98 13.89 39.86
C GLU A 341 32.09 12.99 39.30
N ALA A 342 32.26 11.78 39.84
CA ALA A 342 33.22 10.79 39.34
C ALA A 342 32.75 10.05 38.07
N GLY A 343 31.49 10.26 37.66
CA GLY A 343 30.86 9.58 36.53
C GLY A 343 30.22 8.24 36.89
N ASP A 344 30.12 7.89 38.17
CA ASP A 344 29.45 6.67 38.59
C ASP A 344 27.93 6.84 38.53
N TYR A 345 27.25 5.77 38.09
CA TYR A 345 25.80 5.72 38.04
C TYR A 345 25.18 5.78 39.45
N VAL A 346 24.21 6.68 39.61
CA VAL A 346 23.44 6.85 40.86
C VAL A 346 22.03 6.30 40.69
N THR A 347 21.31 6.80 39.67
CA THR A 347 19.92 6.44 39.34
C THR A 347 19.66 6.79 37.89
N GLY A 348 18.49 6.43 37.36
CA GLY A 348 18.13 6.71 35.98
C GLY A 348 17.02 5.82 35.47
N HIS A 349 16.81 5.86 34.17
CA HIS A 349 15.81 5.08 33.48
C HIS A 349 16.33 4.56 32.15
N ASP A 350 16.12 3.28 31.88
CA ASP A 350 16.48 2.61 30.63
C ASP A 350 15.24 1.92 30.04
N GLY A 351 14.95 2.16 28.77
CA GLY A 351 13.78 1.56 28.14
C GLY A 351 13.67 1.82 26.64
N PRO A 352 12.75 1.12 25.94
CA PRO A 352 12.40 1.48 24.58
C PRO A 352 11.69 2.84 24.56
N PRO A 353 11.84 3.64 23.48
CA PRO A 353 11.13 4.90 23.36
C PRO A 353 9.62 4.75 23.46
N GLN A 354 8.96 5.75 24.04
CA GLN A 354 7.52 5.80 24.24
C GLN A 354 6.98 4.53 24.92
N GLY A 355 7.75 3.99 25.87
CA GLY A 355 7.42 2.75 26.57
C GLY A 355 7.29 1.52 25.67
N GLY A 356 7.84 1.57 24.45
CA GLY A 356 7.75 0.52 23.44
C GLY A 356 6.57 0.64 22.47
N ASN A 357 5.72 1.67 22.59
CA ASN A 357 4.67 1.94 21.61
C ASN A 357 5.22 2.62 20.34
N TYR A 358 6.39 3.27 20.42
CA TYR A 358 7.06 3.90 19.28
C TYR A 358 8.54 3.51 19.20
N ARG A 359 8.79 2.21 19.03
CA ARG A 359 10.12 1.61 18.84
C ARG A 359 10.87 2.24 17.67
N THR A 360 12.21 2.35 17.75
CA THR A 360 13.00 3.10 16.75
C THR A 360 12.98 2.46 15.37
N LEU A 361 12.78 1.14 15.29
CA LEU A 361 12.62 0.42 14.02
C LEU A 361 11.39 0.89 13.22
N GLY A 362 10.41 1.50 13.90
CA GLY A 362 9.20 2.03 13.29
C GLY A 362 9.26 3.53 12.97
N TRP A 363 10.39 4.21 13.21
CA TRP A 363 10.54 5.63 12.92
C TRP A 363 10.83 5.82 11.43
N PHE A 364 10.08 6.71 10.79
CA PHE A 364 10.34 7.21 9.45
C PHE A 364 11.20 8.48 9.50
N ALA A 365 11.69 8.90 8.33
CA ALA A 365 12.48 10.10 8.20
C ALA A 365 11.66 11.35 8.56
N GLY A 366 12.17 12.15 9.49
CA GLY A 366 11.53 13.37 9.97
C GLY A 366 10.50 13.15 11.08
N ASP A 367 10.30 11.92 11.55
CA ASP A 367 9.42 11.65 12.69
C ASP A 367 10.01 12.27 13.96
N ILE A 368 9.27 13.17 14.59
CA ILE A 368 9.59 13.69 15.91
C ILE A 368 8.91 12.81 16.98
N VAL A 369 9.71 12.34 17.93
CA VAL A 369 9.27 11.45 19.01
C VAL A 369 9.65 12.07 20.35
N PRO A 370 8.71 12.78 21.01
CA PRO A 370 8.82 13.07 22.43
C PRO A 370 8.90 11.74 23.19
N ASP A 371 9.73 11.63 24.21
CA ASP A 371 10.02 10.38 24.91
C ASP A 371 10.30 10.64 26.38
N VAL A 372 9.40 10.19 27.26
CA VAL A 372 9.43 10.52 28.69
C VAL A 372 10.11 9.42 29.49
N HIS A 373 11.14 9.80 30.25
CA HIS A 373 11.90 8.91 31.12
C HIS A 373 11.87 9.36 32.58
N PRO A 374 10.98 8.75 33.40
CA PRO A 374 10.88 9.08 34.82
C PRO A 374 11.90 8.29 35.66
N PHE A 375 12.49 8.94 36.65
CA PHE A 375 13.26 8.26 37.70
C PHE A 375 13.27 9.05 39.02
N THR A 376 13.48 8.34 40.13
CA THR A 376 13.49 8.92 41.48
C THR A 376 14.93 9.22 41.92
N ILE A 377 15.15 10.43 42.44
CA ILE A 377 16.41 10.81 43.07
C ILE A 377 16.46 10.22 44.48
N PRO A 378 17.52 9.48 44.88
CA PRO A 378 17.60 8.88 46.20
C PRO A 378 17.46 9.91 47.34
N ALA A 379 16.72 9.56 48.38
CA ALA A 379 16.48 10.43 49.53
C ALA A 379 17.73 10.66 50.40
N ASP A 380 18.68 9.74 50.34
CA ASP A 380 19.95 9.73 51.07
C ASP A 380 21.14 10.23 50.23
N LEU A 381 20.86 10.80 49.05
CA LEU A 381 21.89 11.26 48.13
C LEU A 381 22.74 12.37 48.75
N PRO A 382 24.09 12.27 48.77
CA PRO A 382 24.94 13.34 49.28
C PRO A 382 24.75 14.66 48.54
N ALA A 383 24.90 15.78 49.26
CA ALA A 383 24.99 17.09 48.62
C ALA A 383 26.17 17.12 47.63
N GLY A 384 25.99 17.73 46.48
CA GLY A 384 27.03 17.79 45.47
C GLY A 384 26.52 18.04 44.06
N THR A 385 27.46 17.92 43.13
CA THR A 385 27.24 18.09 41.70
C THR A 385 27.01 16.74 41.03
N TYR A 386 25.97 16.66 40.23
CA TYR A 386 25.58 15.48 39.45
C TYR A 386 25.43 15.85 37.97
N GLN A 387 25.58 14.86 37.10
CA GLN A 387 25.42 15.02 35.67
C GLN A 387 24.22 14.21 35.19
N LEU A 388 23.39 14.84 34.35
CA LEU A 388 22.34 14.17 33.62
C LEU A 388 22.83 13.90 32.20
N LYS A 389 22.83 12.62 31.80
CA LYS A 389 23.26 12.18 30.47
C LYS A 389 22.23 11.24 29.85
N THR A 390 22.19 11.19 28.53
CA THR A 390 21.32 10.27 27.78
C THR A 390 22.06 9.63 26.61
N GLY A 391 21.45 8.63 26.00
CA GLY A 391 21.90 8.09 24.72
C GLY A 391 21.08 6.88 24.30
N LEU A 392 21.54 6.25 23.23
CA LEU A 392 20.90 5.08 22.65
C LEU A 392 21.88 3.91 22.58
N TYR A 393 21.38 2.70 22.78
CA TYR A 393 22.17 1.47 22.63
C TYR A 393 21.37 0.35 21.96
N LEU A 394 22.08 -0.58 21.34
CA LEU A 394 21.55 -1.84 20.85
C LEU A 394 21.41 -2.82 22.00
N PRO A 395 20.19 -3.26 22.37
CA PRO A 395 20.00 -4.16 23.51
C PRO A 395 20.63 -5.54 23.32
N GLU A 396 20.89 -5.96 22.08
CA GLU A 396 21.46 -7.29 21.77
C GLU A 396 22.91 -7.43 22.26
N ASN A 397 23.67 -6.34 22.25
CA ASN A 397 25.10 -6.34 22.60
C ASN A 397 25.51 -5.16 23.50
N ASN A 398 24.56 -4.36 23.96
CA ASN A 398 24.77 -3.13 24.74
C ASN A 398 25.66 -2.09 24.06
N GLN A 399 25.80 -2.13 22.73
CA GLN A 399 26.62 -1.19 21.99
C GLN A 399 25.92 0.17 21.92
N ARG A 400 26.57 1.21 22.47
CA ARG A 400 26.12 2.59 22.35
C ARG A 400 26.34 3.11 20.93
N LEU A 401 25.39 3.90 20.45
CA LEU A 401 25.53 4.67 19.22
C LEU A 401 26.62 5.72 19.38
N VAL A 402 27.37 5.96 18.31
CA VAL A 402 28.39 7.03 18.30
C VAL A 402 27.71 8.37 18.44
N VAL A 403 28.12 9.17 19.42
CA VAL A 403 27.53 10.50 19.68
C VAL A 403 28.42 11.57 19.07
N THR A 404 27.81 12.57 18.43
CA THR A 404 28.43 13.85 18.10
C THR A 404 27.59 14.97 18.68
N GLN A 405 28.17 15.74 19.61
CA GLN A 405 27.54 16.89 20.26
C GLN A 405 28.49 18.08 20.18
N ASP A 406 28.00 19.23 19.70
CA ASP A 406 28.79 20.45 19.51
C ASP A 406 30.08 20.25 18.69
N GLY A 407 30.04 19.34 17.71
CA GLY A 407 31.19 18.98 16.87
C GLY A 407 32.22 18.08 17.56
N THR A 408 31.94 17.60 18.77
CA THR A 408 32.81 16.71 19.55
C THR A 408 32.19 15.32 19.70
N GLN A 409 33.04 14.29 19.79
CA GLN A 409 32.61 12.93 20.09
C GLN A 409 33.03 12.55 21.52
N PRO A 410 32.07 12.47 22.46
CA PRO A 410 32.38 12.12 23.85
C PRO A 410 32.87 10.67 23.94
N ALA A 411 33.89 10.43 24.77
CA ALA A 411 34.55 9.13 24.86
C ALA A 411 33.61 8.01 25.36
N ASP A 412 32.62 8.35 26.19
CA ASP A 412 31.62 7.44 26.73
C ASP A 412 30.38 7.26 25.84
N GLN A 413 30.36 7.92 24.67
CA GLN A 413 29.27 7.86 23.68
C GLN A 413 27.91 8.19 24.31
N SER A 414 27.89 9.24 25.14
CA SER A 414 26.70 9.76 25.79
C SER A 414 26.49 11.23 25.45
N VAL A 415 25.24 11.65 25.38
CA VAL A 415 24.86 13.04 25.23
C VAL A 415 24.77 13.67 26.62
N PHE A 416 25.51 14.75 26.84
CA PHE A 416 25.39 15.53 28.06
C PHE A 416 24.16 16.44 27.98
N LEU A 417 23.27 16.39 28.98
CA LEU A 417 22.08 17.24 29.04
C LEU A 417 22.33 18.45 29.93
N GLN A 418 22.62 18.23 31.21
CA GLN A 418 22.92 19.31 32.15
C GLN A 418 23.60 18.82 33.41
N GLN A 419 24.14 19.78 34.15
CA GLN A 419 24.58 19.62 35.53
C GLN A 419 23.42 19.92 36.49
N ILE A 420 23.28 19.11 37.53
CA ILE A 420 22.29 19.26 38.60
C ILE A 420 23.01 19.38 39.93
N ILE A 421 22.62 20.35 40.75
CA ILE A 421 23.17 20.56 42.09
C ILE A 421 22.14 20.08 43.11
N ILE A 422 22.56 19.18 44.00
CA ILE A 422 21.77 18.72 45.15
C ILE A 422 22.31 19.38 46.40
N GLU A 423 21.47 20.13 47.11
CA GLU A 423 21.80 20.84 48.36
C GLU A 423 21.57 19.96 49.60
#